data_AF-A0A0P1AZ48-F1
#
_entry.id   AF-A0A0P1AZ48-F1
#
_cell.length_a   1.000
_cell.length_b   1.000
_cell.length_c   1.000
_cell.angle_alpha   90.00
_cell.angle_beta   90.00
_cell.angle_gamma   90.00
#
_symmetry.space_group_name_H-M   'P 1'
#
loop_
_entity.id
_entity.type
_entity.pdbx_description
1 polymer ?
#
loop_
_entity_poly.entity_id
_entity_poly.type
_entity_poly.pdbx_seq_one_letter_code
_entity_poly.pdbx_strand_id
1 'polypeptide(L)'
;MQTDEKNENENVDVTDGVITLDKVSLLQESVDKTALSMFNALRLLPLVTGDEANKQEAKDAIMTLANDVLRMVQETDVLIDDLPGLDKTEAEQMEEMRRLQIQSEEEAQNLRQVAEEAERWMERSRDSLRVISETRLHH
;
A
#
# COMPACT_ATOMS: atom_id res chain seq x y z
N MET A 1 -45.78 7.61 -1.44
CA MET A 1 -44.48 8.30 -1.50
C MET A 1 -43.88 8.21 -0.10
N GLN A 2 -43.12 7.16 0.15
CA GLN A 2 -42.27 6.97 1.32
C GLN A 2 -40.90 6.65 0.74
N THR A 3 -39.91 7.43 1.16
CA THR A 3 -38.54 7.43 0.66
C THR A 3 -37.77 6.27 1.30
N ASP A 4 -37.21 5.41 0.45
CA ASP A 4 -36.23 4.38 0.81
C ASP A 4 -34.95 5.03 1.37
N GLU A 5 -34.73 4.90 2.67
CA GLU A 5 -33.41 5.09 3.28
C GLU A 5 -32.61 3.79 3.11
N LYS A 6 -31.93 3.65 1.98
CA LYS A 6 -30.82 2.70 1.85
C LYS A 6 -29.58 3.31 2.49
N ASN A 7 -29.30 2.86 3.71
CA ASN A 7 -28.05 3.10 4.41
C ASN A 7 -26.99 2.10 3.90
N GLU A 8 -26.30 2.45 2.81
CA GLU A 8 -25.11 1.74 2.34
C GLU A 8 -23.88 2.34 3.05
N ASN A 9 -23.61 1.84 4.26
CA ASN A 9 -22.31 1.98 4.91
C ASN A 9 -21.30 1.12 4.13
N GLU A 10 -20.72 1.68 3.08
CA GLU A 10 -19.45 1.20 2.54
C GLU A 10 -18.38 1.50 3.58
N ASN A 11 -17.95 0.44 4.29
CA ASN A 11 -16.72 0.43 5.06
C ASN A 11 -15.57 0.75 4.07
N VAL A 12 -15.19 2.03 4.01
CA VAL A 12 -13.92 2.44 3.41
C VAL A 12 -12.82 1.87 4.29
N ASP A 13 -12.16 0.85 3.78
CA ASP A 13 -10.97 0.25 4.38
C ASP A 13 -9.82 1.27 4.29
N VAL A 14 -9.66 2.08 5.35
CA VAL A 14 -8.65 3.15 5.45
C VAL A 14 -7.23 2.58 5.73
N THR A 15 -7.02 1.26 5.63
CA THR A 15 -5.74 0.66 6.05
C THR A 15 -4.73 0.37 4.93
N ASP A 16 -5.07 0.62 3.66
CA ASP A 16 -4.21 0.22 2.52
C ASP A 16 -3.16 1.27 2.07
N GLY A 17 -3.12 2.44 2.73
CA GLY A 17 -2.36 3.61 2.25
C GLY A 17 -0.86 3.66 2.61
N VAL A 18 -0.36 2.81 3.51
CA VAL A 18 0.98 3.03 4.11
C VAL A 18 2.03 1.96 3.71
N ILE A 19 1.66 0.87 3.05
CA ILE A 19 2.60 -0.23 2.72
C ILE A 19 2.65 -0.58 1.22
N THR A 20 1.78 -0.04 0.37
CA THR A 20 1.66 -0.46 -1.04
C THR A 20 2.52 0.32 -2.06
N LEU A 21 3.24 1.36 -1.64
CA LEU A 21 3.98 2.25 -2.56
C LEU A 21 5.19 1.58 -3.23
N ASP A 22 5.67 0.45 -2.71
CA ASP A 22 6.85 -0.24 -3.25
C ASP A 22 6.52 -1.26 -4.34
N LYS A 23 5.26 -1.35 -4.81
CA LYS A 23 4.89 -2.30 -5.88
C LYS A 23 5.54 -1.98 -7.23
N VAL A 24 5.72 -0.70 -7.54
CA VAL A 24 6.41 -0.28 -8.77
C VAL A 24 7.89 -0.67 -8.72
N SER A 25 8.55 -0.52 -7.57
CA SER A 25 9.95 -0.97 -7.40
C SER A 25 10.06 -2.50 -7.49
N LEU A 26 9.12 -3.24 -6.90
CA LEU A 26 9.04 -4.70 -7.03
C LEU A 26 8.84 -5.13 -8.48
N LEU A 27 8.01 -4.41 -9.24
CA LEU A 27 7.84 -4.64 -10.67
C LEU A 27 9.14 -4.38 -11.44
N GLN A 28 9.85 -3.30 -11.13
CA GLN A 28 11.15 -3.01 -11.73
C GLN A 28 12.17 -4.13 -11.47
N GLU A 29 12.28 -4.60 -10.23
CA GLU A 29 13.16 -5.72 -9.86
C GLU A 29 12.78 -7.01 -10.60
N SER A 30 11.48 -7.30 -10.72
CA SER A 30 10.93 -8.46 -11.43
C SER A 30 11.29 -8.45 -12.92
N VAL A 31 11.14 -7.28 -13.57
CA VAL A 31 11.50 -7.09 -14.98
C VAL A 31 13.01 -7.24 -15.18
N ASP A 32 13.83 -6.64 -14.32
CA ASP A 32 15.29 -6.72 -14.39
C ASP A 32 15.80 -8.15 -14.22
N LYS A 33 15.23 -8.90 -13.26
CA LYS A 33 15.55 -10.30 -13.02
C LYS A 33 15.17 -11.18 -14.21
N THR A 34 14.02 -10.90 -14.83
CA THR A 34 13.56 -11.60 -16.04
C THR A 34 14.51 -11.38 -17.21
N ALA A 35 14.92 -10.13 -17.45
CA ALA A 35 15.88 -9.78 -18.50
C ALA A 35 17.24 -10.47 -18.29
N LEU A 36 17.74 -10.51 -17.05
CA LEU A 36 19.00 -11.18 -16.71
C LEU A 36 18.91 -12.69 -16.95
N SER A 37 17.80 -13.32 -16.58
CA SER A 37 17.55 -14.75 -16.79
C SER A 37 17.49 -15.11 -18.27
N MET A 38 16.79 -14.31 -19.08
CA MET A 38 16.74 -14.48 -20.53
C MET A 38 18.14 -14.31 -21.17
N PHE A 39 18.93 -13.34 -20.71
CA PHE A 39 20.30 -13.17 -21.20
C PHE A 39 21.18 -14.38 -20.87
N ASN A 40 21.07 -14.90 -19.65
CA ASN A 40 21.77 -16.13 -19.25
C ASN A 40 21.34 -17.33 -20.10
N ALA A 41 20.06 -17.41 -20.48
CA ALA A 41 19.55 -18.46 -21.38
C ALA A 41 20.19 -18.39 -22.76
N LEU A 42 20.23 -17.19 -23.34
CA LEU A 42 20.87 -16.94 -24.64
C LEU A 42 22.38 -17.25 -24.60
N ARG A 43 23.04 -17.06 -23.45
CA ARG A 43 24.45 -17.41 -23.26
C ARG A 43 24.70 -18.92 -23.20
N LEU A 44 23.75 -19.72 -22.71
CA LEU A 44 23.89 -21.17 -22.57
C LEU A 44 23.57 -21.94 -23.86
N LEU A 45 22.75 -21.38 -24.74
CA LEU A 45 22.36 -21.99 -26.03
C LEU A 45 23.55 -22.39 -26.94
N PRO A 46 24.62 -21.58 -27.09
CA PRO A 46 25.78 -21.94 -27.90
C PRO A 46 26.66 -23.06 -27.31
N LEU A 47 26.58 -23.35 -26.00
CA LEU A 47 27.38 -24.43 -25.40
C LEU A 47 26.82 -25.83 -25.72
N VAL A 48 25.56 -25.92 -26.15
CA VAL A 48 24.85 -27.15 -26.52
C VAL A 48 25.40 -27.76 -27.83
N THR A 49 26.17 -27.02 -28.62
CA THR A 49 26.63 -27.49 -29.95
C THR A 49 27.90 -28.34 -29.92
N GLY A 50 28.60 -28.46 -28.78
CA GLY A 50 29.98 -28.96 -28.73
C GLY A 50 30.22 -30.41 -28.25
N ASP A 51 29.33 -31.05 -27.50
CA ASP A 51 29.59 -32.41 -26.94
C ASP A 51 28.28 -33.13 -26.57
N GLU A 52 28.11 -34.42 -26.91
CA GLU A 52 26.84 -35.17 -26.74
C GLU A 52 26.50 -35.48 -25.28
N ALA A 53 27.49 -35.61 -24.39
CA ALA A 53 27.25 -35.78 -22.95
C ALA A 53 26.84 -34.47 -22.27
N ASN A 54 27.40 -33.34 -22.71
CA ASN A 54 27.02 -32.00 -22.24
C ASN A 54 25.68 -31.52 -22.81
N LYS A 55 25.19 -32.13 -23.90
CA LYS A 55 23.92 -31.77 -24.54
C LYS A 55 22.70 -32.05 -23.67
N GLN A 56 22.67 -33.15 -22.93
CA GLN A 56 21.50 -33.48 -22.11
C GLN A 56 21.43 -32.58 -20.87
N GLU A 57 22.55 -32.41 -20.18
CA GLU A 57 22.64 -31.50 -19.02
C GLU A 57 22.36 -30.04 -19.43
N ALA A 58 22.85 -29.59 -20.59
CA ALA A 58 22.56 -28.26 -21.09
C ALA A 58 21.10 -28.10 -21.53
N LYS A 59 20.46 -29.14 -22.08
CA LYS A 59 19.01 -29.14 -22.37
C LYS A 59 18.18 -29.05 -21.11
N ASP A 60 18.52 -29.81 -20.07
CA ASP A 60 17.82 -29.78 -18.79
C ASP A 60 17.99 -28.43 -18.09
N ALA A 61 19.18 -27.83 -18.17
CA ALA A 61 19.44 -26.46 -17.69
C ALA A 61 18.63 -25.40 -18.46
N ILE A 62 18.56 -25.50 -19.79
CA ILE A 62 17.74 -24.61 -20.62
C ILE A 62 16.26 -24.76 -20.30
N MET A 63 15.78 -25.99 -20.10
CA MET A 63 14.38 -26.26 -19.80
C MET A 63 13.99 -25.73 -18.41
N THR A 64 14.87 -25.90 -17.43
CA THR A 64 14.70 -25.31 -16.08
C THR A 64 14.64 -23.80 -16.16
N LEU A 65 15.56 -23.19 -16.90
CA LEU A 65 15.61 -21.73 -17.07
C LEU A 65 14.41 -21.19 -17.84
N ALA A 66 13.91 -21.90 -18.85
CA ALA A 66 12.70 -21.52 -19.58
C ALA A 66 11.46 -21.55 -18.68
N ASN A 67 11.33 -22.57 -17.82
CA ASN A 67 10.27 -22.63 -16.82
C ASN A 67 10.39 -21.51 -15.79
N ASP A 68 11.61 -21.17 -15.37
CA ASP A 68 11.84 -20.04 -14.46
C ASP A 68 11.47 -18.70 -15.10
N VAL A 69 11.84 -18.47 -16.37
CA VAL A 69 11.43 -17.28 -17.12
C VAL A 69 9.91 -17.22 -17.25
N LEU A 70 9.25 -18.33 -17.57
CA LEU A 70 7.79 -18.38 -17.69
C LEU A 70 7.11 -18.02 -16.37
N ARG A 71 7.59 -18.58 -15.26
CA ARG A 71 7.09 -18.26 -13.92
C ARG A 71 7.30 -16.79 -13.58
N MET A 72 8.48 -16.24 -13.85
CA MET A 72 8.76 -14.82 -13.57
C MET A 72 7.84 -13.90 -14.36
N VAL A 73 7.57 -14.21 -15.64
CA VAL A 73 6.62 -13.43 -16.45
C VAL A 73 5.21 -13.48 -15.86
N GLN A 74 4.76 -14.64 -15.36
CA GLN A 74 3.47 -14.76 -14.67
C GLN A 74 3.43 -13.95 -13.38
N GLU A 75 4.51 -13.96 -12.59
CA GLU A 75 4.64 -13.15 -11.39
C GLU A 75 4.64 -11.64 -11.72
N THR A 76 5.28 -11.22 -12.81
CA THR A 76 5.23 -9.84 -13.32
C THR A 76 3.81 -9.45 -13.72
N ASP A 77 3.06 -10.34 -14.37
CA ASP A 77 1.67 -10.09 -14.82
C ASP A 77 0.74 -9.83 -13.63
N VAL A 78 0.84 -10.65 -12.58
CA VAL A 78 0.11 -10.44 -11.33
C VAL A 78 0.51 -9.11 -10.67
N LEU A 79 1.80 -8.76 -10.67
CA LEU A 79 2.26 -7.47 -10.13
C LEU A 79 1.71 -6.27 -10.90
N ILE A 80 1.47 -6.40 -12.21
CA ILE A 80 0.86 -5.36 -13.05
C ILE A 80 -0.61 -5.18 -12.67
N ASP A 81 -1.36 -6.28 -12.54
CA ASP A 81 -2.76 -6.25 -12.14
C ASP A 81 -2.94 -5.66 -10.73
N ASP A 82 -1.95 -5.86 -9.86
CA ASP A 82 -1.94 -5.38 -8.49
C ASP A 82 -1.48 -3.91 -8.34
N LEU A 83 -1.19 -3.19 -9.44
CA LEU A 83 -0.72 -1.81 -9.37
C LEU A 83 -1.83 -0.87 -8.87
N PRO A 84 -1.55 -0.06 -7.84
CA PRO A 84 -2.54 0.86 -7.30
C PRO A 84 -2.86 1.95 -8.32
N GLY A 85 -4.14 2.23 -8.51
CA GLY A 85 -4.60 3.30 -9.39
C GLY A 85 -4.56 2.97 -10.88
N LEU A 86 -4.36 1.70 -11.27
CA LEU A 86 -4.42 1.24 -12.66
C LEU A 86 -5.78 1.58 -13.33
N ASP A 87 -6.87 1.49 -12.56
CA ASP A 87 -8.24 1.77 -13.03
C ASP A 87 -8.62 3.26 -13.00
N LYS A 88 -7.80 4.11 -12.39
CA LYS A 88 -8.12 5.53 -12.17
C LYS A 88 -7.35 6.41 -13.14
N THR A 89 -8.04 7.38 -13.71
CA THR A 89 -7.41 8.43 -14.51
C THR A 89 -6.65 9.41 -13.61
N GLU A 90 -5.65 10.10 -14.16
CA GLU A 90 -4.88 11.13 -13.44
C GLU A 90 -5.80 12.22 -12.83
N ALA A 91 -6.85 12.60 -13.55
CA ALA A 91 -7.82 13.58 -13.08
C ALA A 91 -8.60 13.09 -11.85
N GLU A 92 -9.01 11.83 -11.84
CA GLU A 92 -9.70 11.21 -10.69
C GLU A 92 -8.76 11.08 -9.48
N GLN A 93 -7.51 10.70 -9.72
CA GLN A 93 -6.49 10.62 -8.67
C GLN A 93 -6.21 12.00 -8.05
N MET A 94 -6.16 13.04 -8.88
CA MET A 94 -5.94 14.41 -8.42
C MET A 94 -7.12 14.96 -7.62
N GLU A 95 -8.35 14.68 -8.08
CA GLU A 95 -9.55 15.08 -7.34
C GLU A 95 -9.67 14.34 -6.01
N GLU A 96 -9.35 13.05 -5.99
CA GLU A 96 -9.32 12.27 -4.75
C GLU A 96 -8.26 12.79 -3.78
N MET A 97 -7.07 13.17 -4.28
CA MET A 97 -6.03 13.82 -3.47
C MET A 97 -6.53 15.13 -2.88
N ARG A 98 -7.23 15.96 -3.67
CA ARG A 98 -7.81 17.21 -3.20
C ARG A 98 -8.87 16.97 -2.13
N ARG A 99 -9.76 15.99 -2.34
CA ARG A 99 -10.78 15.59 -1.37
C ARG A 99 -10.15 15.15 -0.05
N LEU A 100 -9.14 14.28 -0.10
CA LEU A 100 -8.42 13.79 1.08
C LEU A 100 -7.71 14.91 1.84
N GLN A 101 -7.13 15.89 1.13
CA GLN A 101 -6.53 17.07 1.76
C GLN A 101 -7.56 17.89 2.53
N ILE A 102 -8.73 18.14 1.95
CA ILE A 102 -9.82 18.87 2.60
C ILE A 102 -10.30 18.12 3.84
N GLN A 103 -10.55 16.81 3.72
CA GLN A 103 -10.97 15.97 4.84
C GLN A 103 -9.92 15.97 5.97
N SER A 104 -8.63 15.84 5.61
CA SER A 104 -7.55 15.89 6.60
C SER A 104 -7.49 17.24 7.32
N GLU A 105 -7.70 18.35 6.61
CA GLU A 105 -7.74 19.68 7.23
C GLU A 105 -8.94 19.84 8.16
N GLU A 106 -10.13 19.40 7.73
CA GLU A 106 -11.35 19.42 8.55
C GLU A 106 -11.20 18.58 9.82
N GLU A 107 -10.66 17.37 9.70
CA GLU A 107 -10.37 16.49 10.84
C GLU A 107 -9.34 17.11 11.78
N ALA A 108 -8.28 17.73 11.25
CA ALA A 108 -7.29 18.41 12.06
C ALA A 108 -7.88 19.60 12.82
N GLN A 109 -8.80 20.35 12.21
CA GLN A 109 -9.53 21.43 12.89
C GLN A 109 -10.45 20.88 13.98
N ASN A 110 -11.18 19.80 13.70
CA ASN A 110 -12.04 19.15 14.68
C ASN A 110 -11.24 18.65 15.89
N LEU A 111 -10.10 17.99 15.66
CA LEU A 111 -9.20 17.55 16.73
C LEU A 111 -8.72 18.71 17.61
N ARG A 112 -8.43 19.88 17.02
CA ARG A 112 -8.06 21.07 17.79
C ARG A 112 -9.21 21.57 18.66
N GLN A 113 -10.43 21.64 18.13
CA GLN A 113 -11.60 22.07 18.89
C GLN A 113 -11.88 21.13 20.06
N VAL A 114 -11.84 19.81 19.82
CA VAL A 114 -12.01 18.81 20.88
C VAL A 114 -10.91 18.92 21.94
N ALA A 115 -9.67 19.17 21.54
CA ALA A 115 -8.56 19.37 22.47
C ALA A 115 -8.77 20.64 23.34
N GLU A 116 -9.19 21.75 22.75
CA GLU A 116 -9.51 22.98 23.48
C GLU A 116 -10.66 22.78 24.46
N GLU A 117 -11.73 22.08 24.05
CA GLU A 117 -12.84 21.77 24.93
C GLU A 117 -12.38 20.88 26.09
N ALA A 118 -11.60 19.84 25.83
CA ALA A 118 -11.04 18.97 26.84
C ALA A 118 -10.19 19.74 27.86
N GLU A 119 -9.37 20.70 27.39
CA GLU A 119 -8.58 21.56 28.27
C GLU A 119 -9.47 22.42 29.19
N ARG A 120 -10.54 23.01 28.66
CA ARG A 120 -11.52 23.78 29.47
C ARG A 120 -12.20 22.90 30.52
N TRP A 121 -12.58 21.68 30.16
CA TRP A 121 -13.17 20.72 31.10
C TRP A 121 -12.17 20.29 32.19
N MET A 122 -10.90 20.11 31.85
CA MET A 122 -9.84 19.81 32.81
C MET A 122 -9.59 20.98 33.76
N GLU A 123 -9.52 22.21 33.25
CA GLU A 123 -9.35 23.41 34.07
C GLU A 123 -10.51 23.58 35.06
N ARG A 124 -11.75 23.42 34.59
CA ARG A 124 -12.93 23.47 35.46
C ARG A 124 -12.91 22.39 36.54
N SER A 125 -12.47 21.18 36.18
CA SER A 125 -12.34 20.08 37.14
C SER A 125 -11.26 20.37 38.18
N ARG A 126 -10.12 20.93 37.76
CA ARG A 126 -9.02 21.35 38.64
C ARG A 126 -9.46 22.44 39.62
N ASP A 127 -10.20 23.44 39.15
CA ASP A 127 -10.72 24.52 39.99
C ASP A 127 -11.74 23.99 41.01
N SER A 128 -12.61 23.07 40.58
CA SER A 128 -13.57 22.41 41.49
C SER A 128 -12.84 21.63 42.59
N LEU A 129 -11.80 20.86 42.24
CA LEU A 129 -10.97 20.14 43.20
C LEU A 129 -10.24 21.10 44.15
N ARG A 130 -9.76 22.23 43.65
CA ARG A 130 -9.10 23.27 44.47
C ARG A 130 -10.05 23.86 45.50
N VAL A 131 -11.28 24.22 45.13
CA VAL A 131 -12.29 24.72 46.08
C VAL A 131 -12.61 23.68 47.15
N ILE A 132 -12.73 22.40 46.76
CA ILE A 132 -12.95 21.30 47.71
C ILE A 132 -11.78 21.15 48.68
N SER A 133 -10.53 21.24 48.20
CA SER A 133 -9.37 21.12 49.07
C SER A 133 -9.24 22.31 50.03
N GLU A 134 -9.47 23.53 49.55
CA GLU A 134 -9.44 24.75 50.37
C GLU A 134 -10.53 24.75 51.45
N THR A 135 -11.75 24.31 51.13
CA THR A 135 -12.86 24.19 52.10
C THR A 135 -12.63 23.09 53.14
N ARG A 136 -11.94 22.00 52.78
CA ARG A 136 -11.55 20.93 53.71
C ARG A 136 -10.37 21.29 54.62
N LEU A 137 -9.50 22.22 54.20
CA LEU A 137 -8.34 22.67 54.98
C LEU A 137 -8.66 23.76 56.01
N HIS A 138 -9.73 24.52 55.79
CA HIS A 138 -10.18 25.59 56.70
C HIS A 138 -11.18 25.12 57.76
N HIS A 139 -11.39 23.81 57.87
CA HIS A 139 -12.35 23.19 58.78
C HIS A 139 -11.66 22.20 59.72
#